data_AF-A0A2D5FA48-F1
#
_entry.id   AF-A0A2D5FA48-F1
#
_cell.length_a   1.000
_cell.length_b   1.000
_cell.length_c   1.000
_cell.angle_alpha   90.00
_cell.angle_beta   90.00
_cell.angle_gamma   90.00
#
_symmetry.space_group_name_H-M   'P 1'
#
loop_
_entity.id
_entity.type
_entity.pdbx_description
1 polymer ?
#
loop_
_entity_poly.entity_id
_entity_poly.type
_entity_poly.pdbx_seq_one_letter_code
_entity_poly.pdbx_strand_id
1 'polypeptide(L)'
;MEMLLHVTVLVLEGIGGVIIIGAVGLSLYDLVRAWHHSGVREDVEPVRLQLGQRLVLALEFLIAADILATLHTPSLESIALLAAVILVRTVLSLSIAYELRHAVVPGRADRPTMTNARHDQSDKSS
;
A
#
# COMPACT_ATOMS: atom_id res chain seq x y z
N MET A 1 33.42 3.90 29.49
CA MET A 1 32.69 3.01 28.56
C MET A 1 31.22 3.42 28.47
N GLU A 2 30.54 3.60 29.61
CA GLU A 2 29.18 4.18 29.75
C GLU A 2 28.93 5.46 28.93
N MET A 3 29.84 6.45 29.01
CA MET A 3 29.69 7.74 28.32
C MET A 3 29.74 7.62 26.79
N LEU A 4 30.54 6.67 26.29
CA LEU A 4 30.68 6.39 24.86
C LEU A 4 29.38 5.79 24.32
N LEU A 5 28.77 4.85 25.06
CA LEU A 5 27.50 4.25 24.66
C LEU A 5 26.37 5.30 24.57
N HIS A 6 26.26 6.19 25.56
CA HIS A 6 25.23 7.25 25.53
C HIS A 6 25.38 8.20 24.35
N VAL A 7 26.61 8.64 24.05
CA VAL A 7 26.89 9.51 22.90
C VAL A 7 26.57 8.79 21.59
N THR A 8 26.90 7.50 21.50
CA THR A 8 26.66 6.72 20.28
C THR A 8 25.16 6.51 20.03
N VAL A 9 24.39 6.21 21.06
CA VAL A 9 22.93 6.06 20.99
C VAL A 9 22.27 7.39 20.60
N LEU A 10 22.66 8.50 21.24
CA LEU A 10 22.10 9.82 20.94
C LEU A 10 22.33 10.25 19.48
N VAL A 11 23.53 9.96 18.95
CA VAL A 11 23.85 10.23 17.54
C VAL A 11 23.01 9.35 16.62
N LEU A 12 22.83 8.07 16.95
CA LEU A 12 21.98 7.16 16.17
C LEU A 12 20.51 7.60 16.18
N GLU A 13 19.97 7.97 17.33
CA GLU A 13 18.60 8.47 17.48
C GLU A 13 18.40 9.76 16.69
N GLY A 14 19.36 10.70 16.75
CA GLY A 14 19.30 11.94 16.00
C GLY A 14 19.26 11.70 14.49
N ILE A 15 20.12 10.80 13.98
CA ILE A 15 20.15 10.46 12.55
C ILE A 15 18.85 9.76 12.14
N GLY A 16 18.40 8.78 12.93
CA GLY A 16 17.15 8.06 12.67
C GLY A 16 15.94 9.00 12.65
N GLY A 17 15.85 9.91 13.62
CA GLY A 17 14.79 10.92 13.69
C GLY A 17 14.78 11.84 12.48
N VAL A 18 15.93 12.34 12.04
CA VAL A 18 16.03 13.21 10.85
C VAL A 18 15.60 12.49 9.58
N ILE A 19 16.04 11.23 9.38
CA ILE A 19 15.66 10.43 8.21
C ILE A 19 14.14 10.20 8.18
N ILE A 20 13.56 9.85 9.33
CA ILE A 20 12.13 9.58 9.43
C ILE A 20 11.33 10.85 9.19
N ILE A 21 11.68 11.98 9.82
CA ILE A 21 11.01 13.26 9.59
C ILE A 21 11.10 13.68 8.11
N GLY A 22 12.26 13.51 7.48
CA GLY A 22 12.45 13.80 6.06
C GLY A 22 11.58 12.93 5.15
N ALA A 23 11.60 11.61 5.35
CA ALA A 23 10.79 10.67 4.60
C ALA A 23 9.29 10.92 4.78
N VAL A 24 8.87 11.18 6.02
CA VAL A 24 7.50 11.53 6.38
C VAL A 24 7.06 12.80 5.66
N GLY A 25 7.87 13.87 5.73
CA GLY A 25 7.55 15.15 5.11
C GLY A 25 7.44 15.07 3.59
N LEU A 26 8.38 14.38 2.93
CA LEU A 26 8.35 14.15 1.48
C LEU A 26 7.11 13.35 1.04
N SER A 27 6.80 12.27 1.76
CA SER A 27 5.66 11.42 1.45
C SER A 27 4.31 12.13 1.71
N LEU A 28 4.23 12.96 2.76
CA LEU A 28 3.06 13.80 3.02
C LEU A 28 2.89 14.88 1.94
N TYR A 29 3.98 15.49 1.50
CA TYR A 29 3.97 16.48 0.43
C TYR A 29 3.45 15.89 -0.88
N ASP A 30 3.93 14.71 -1.27
CA ASP A 30 3.47 14.03 -2.48
C ASP A 30 2.00 13.62 -2.37
N LEU A 31 1.55 13.17 -1.20
CA LEU A 31 0.14 12.86 -0.94
C LEU A 31 -0.77 14.08 -1.09
N VAL A 32 -0.40 15.21 -0.47
CA VAL A 32 -1.18 16.45 -0.52
C VAL A 32 -1.21 16.99 -1.95
N ARG A 33 -0.09 16.94 -2.67
CA ARG A 33 -0.01 17.32 -4.08
C ARG A 33 -0.91 16.45 -4.96
N ALA A 34 -0.88 15.13 -4.77
CA ALA A 34 -1.71 14.18 -5.51
C ALA A 34 -3.21 14.40 -5.22
N TRP A 35 -3.56 14.72 -3.97
CA TRP A 35 -4.93 15.07 -3.59
C TRP A 35 -5.38 16.36 -4.28
N HIS A 36 -4.53 17.39 -4.31
CA HIS A 36 -4.90 18.68 -4.92
C HIS A 36 -5.03 18.62 -6.46
N HIS A 37 -4.45 17.61 -7.12
CA HIS A 37 -4.59 17.39 -8.57
C HIS A 37 -5.72 16.42 -8.96
N SER A 38 -6.32 15.70 -8.01
CA SER A 38 -7.40 14.75 -8.29
C SER A 38 -8.74 15.49 -8.35
N GLY A 39 -8.96 16.20 -9.45
CA GLY A 39 -10.24 16.81 -9.82
C GLY A 39 -11.34 15.75 -9.96
N VAL A 40 -12.46 16.03 -9.29
CA VAL A 40 -13.69 15.23 -9.20
C VAL A 40 -14.23 14.85 -10.58
N ARG A 41 -14.29 13.55 -10.88
CA ARG A 41 -15.19 12.99 -11.88
C ARG A 41 -15.81 11.70 -11.34
N GLU A 42 -17.13 11.64 -11.50
CA GLU A 42 -18.06 10.67 -10.94
C GLU A 42 -17.86 9.28 -11.55
N ASP A 43 -17.11 8.43 -10.85
CA ASP A 43 -17.22 6.98 -10.94
C ASP A 43 -16.84 6.45 -9.54
N VAL A 44 -17.60 5.51 -8.98
CA VAL A 44 -17.36 5.03 -7.60
C VAL A 44 -16.08 4.17 -7.52
N GLU A 45 -15.61 3.65 -8.66
CA GLU A 45 -14.36 2.90 -8.81
C GLU A 45 -13.09 3.72 -8.47
N PRO A 46 -12.84 4.91 -9.05
CA PRO A 46 -11.68 5.71 -8.70
C PRO A 46 -11.66 6.15 -7.24
N VAL A 47 -12.82 6.30 -6.58
CA VAL A 47 -12.88 6.60 -5.14
C VAL A 47 -12.36 5.43 -4.30
N ARG A 48 -12.71 4.18 -4.64
CA ARG A 48 -12.17 2.99 -3.95
C ARG A 48 -10.67 2.81 -4.20
N LEU A 49 -10.20 3.10 -5.41
CA LEU A 49 -8.77 3.05 -5.75
C LEU A 49 -7.97 4.11 -4.99
N GLN A 50 -8.47 5.35 -4.91
CA GLN A 50 -7.84 6.42 -4.14
C GLN A 50 -7.86 6.12 -2.64
N LEU A 51 -8.94 5.54 -2.12
CA LEU A 51 -9.01 5.11 -0.72
C LEU A 51 -7.99 4.00 -0.43
N GLY A 52 -7.87 3.01 -1.31
CA GLY A 52 -6.86 1.95 -1.21
C GLY A 52 -5.43 2.50 -1.21
N GLN A 53 -5.12 3.46 -2.08
CA GLN A 53 -3.81 4.12 -2.10
C GLN A 53 -3.52 4.91 -0.82
N ARG A 54 -4.50 5.64 -0.29
CA ARG A 54 -4.36 6.40 0.97
C ARG A 54 -4.21 5.48 2.18
N LEU A 55 -4.91 4.34 2.19
CA LEU A 55 -4.77 3.32 3.24
C LEU A 55 -3.38 2.70 3.24
N VAL A 56 -2.85 2.32 2.07
CA VAL A 56 -1.48 1.77 1.95
C VAL A 56 -0.44 2.77 2.44
N LEU A 57 -0.59 4.05 2.08
CA LEU A 57 0.32 5.10 2.58
C LEU A 57 0.24 5.25 4.10
N ALA A 58 -0.96 5.35 4.67
CA ALA A 58 -1.14 5.41 6.13
C ALA A 58 -0.51 4.19 6.84
N LEU A 59 -0.61 3.01 6.23
CA LEU A 59 0.03 1.78 6.70
C LEU A 59 1.56 1.85 6.67
N GLU A 60 2.18 2.51 5.69
CA GLU A 60 3.63 2.73 5.67
C GLU A 60 4.09 3.68 6.78
N PHE A 61 3.32 4.73 7.05
CA PHE A 61 3.57 5.65 8.16
C PHE A 61 3.44 4.99 9.54
N LEU A 62 2.46 4.10 9.71
CA LEU A 62 2.26 3.33 10.96
C LEU A 62 3.47 2.45 11.29
N ILE A 63 4.12 1.84 10.29
CA ILE A 63 5.36 1.07 10.49
C ILE A 63 6.49 1.96 11.00
N ALA A 64 6.63 3.16 10.43
CA ALA A 64 7.68 4.09 10.83
C ALA A 64 7.48 4.55 12.29
N ALA A 65 6.21 4.75 12.69
CA ALA A 65 5.85 5.05 14.08
C ALA A 65 6.17 3.90 15.05
N ASP A 66 5.91 2.66 14.65
CA ASP A 66 6.24 1.47 15.45
C ASP A 66 7.76 1.29 15.62
N ILE A 67 8.53 1.52 14.57
CA ILE A 67 9.99 1.47 14.61
C ILE A 67 10.52 2.55 15.57
N LEU A 68 9.99 3.78 15.51
CA LEU A 68 10.35 4.85 16.46
C LEU A 68 10.05 4.46 17.91
N ALA A 69 8.89 3.83 18.17
CA ALA A 69 8.52 3.40 19.52
C ALA A 69 9.51 2.37 20.09
N THR A 70 10.11 1.53 19.24
CA THR A 70 11.09 0.51 19.67
C THR A 70 12.49 1.05 19.96
N LEU A 71 12.84 2.22 19.44
CA LEU A 71 14.15 2.84 19.69
C LEU A 71 14.24 3.44 21.10
N HIS A 72 13.12 3.88 21.66
CA HIS A 72 13.09 4.63 22.92
C HIS A 72 13.36 3.76 24.16
N THR A 73 12.99 2.49 24.13
CA THR A 73 13.30 1.52 25.20
C THR A 73 13.36 0.11 24.65
N PRO A 74 14.54 -0.52 24.48
CA PRO A 74 14.62 -1.93 24.15
C PRO A 74 14.28 -2.77 25.38
N SER A 75 12.98 -2.96 25.65
CA SER A 75 12.46 -3.86 26.69
C SER A 75 11.63 -4.99 26.07
N LEU A 76 11.51 -6.13 26.74
CA LEU A 76 10.66 -7.25 26.30
C LEU A 76 9.20 -6.81 26.11
N GLU A 77 8.72 -5.86 26.91
CA GLU A 77 7.39 -5.26 26.77
C GLU A 77 7.27 -4.43 25.48
N SER A 78 8.30 -3.68 25.12
CA SER A 78 8.37 -2.89 23.88
C SER A 78 8.39 -3.80 22.65
N ILE A 79 9.11 -4.94 22.73
CA ILE A 79 9.12 -5.96 21.68
C ILE A 79 7.75 -6.63 21.55
N ALA A 80 7.05 -6.89 22.67
CA ALA A 80 5.71 -7.46 22.65
C ALA A 80 4.68 -6.49 22.04
N LEU A 81 4.79 -5.20 22.34
CA LEU A 81 3.95 -4.16 21.74
C LEU A 81 4.20 -4.06 20.23
N LEU A 82 5.47 -4.05 19.80
CA LEU A 82 5.85 -4.09 18.39
C LEU A 82 5.27 -5.31 17.67
N ALA A 83 5.40 -6.49 18.27
CA ALA A 83 4.85 -7.72 17.70
C ALA A 83 3.32 -7.66 17.57
N ALA A 84 2.62 -7.06 18.54
CA ALA A 84 1.18 -6.86 18.49
C ALA A 84 0.77 -5.92 17.35
N VAL A 85 1.47 -4.81 17.13
CA VAL A 85 1.14 -3.89 16.03
C VAL A 85 1.45 -4.52 14.67
N ILE A 86 2.58 -5.22 14.53
CA ILE A 86 2.91 -5.98 13.31
C ILE A 86 1.83 -7.04 13.01
N LEU A 87 1.31 -7.71 14.05
CA LEU A 87 0.25 -8.71 13.89
C LEU A 87 -1.05 -8.07 13.39
N VAL A 88 -1.50 -6.98 14.01
CA VAL A 88 -2.68 -6.23 13.57
C VAL A 88 -2.51 -5.77 12.13
N ARG A 89 -1.34 -5.22 11.78
CA ARG A 89 -1.01 -4.83 10.40
C ARG A 89 -1.11 -5.99 9.42
N THR A 90 -0.58 -7.15 9.78
CA THR A 90 -0.60 -8.34 8.94
C THR A 90 -2.03 -8.81 8.68
N VAL A 91 -2.86 -8.86 9.73
CA VAL A 91 -4.27 -9.25 9.62
C VAL A 91 -5.06 -8.26 8.74
N LEU A 92 -4.91 -6.96 8.98
CA LEU A 92 -5.61 -5.93 8.19
C LEU A 92 -5.16 -5.95 6.72
N SER A 93 -3.86 -6.02 6.47
CA SER A 93 -3.31 -6.05 5.11
C SER A 93 -3.72 -7.32 4.35
N LEU A 94 -3.82 -8.46 5.05
CA LEU A 94 -4.34 -9.71 4.48
C LEU A 94 -5.85 -9.62 4.20
N SER A 95 -6.63 -9.01 5.10
CA SER A 95 -8.08 -8.83 4.92
C SER A 95 -8.40 -8.03 3.66
N ILE A 96 -7.69 -6.91 3.43
CA ILE A 96 -7.87 -6.08 2.23
C ILE A 96 -7.41 -6.82 0.97
N ALA A 97 -6.25 -7.48 1.02
CA ALA A 97 -5.75 -8.27 -0.11
C ALA A 97 -6.69 -9.43 -0.47
N TYR A 98 -7.35 -10.01 0.54
CA TYR A 98 -8.34 -11.07 0.36
C TYR A 98 -9.60 -10.54 -0.33
N GLU A 99 -10.19 -9.44 0.14
CA GLU A 99 -11.36 -8.83 -0.50
C GLU A 99 -11.08 -8.44 -1.95
N LEU A 100 -9.91 -7.86 -2.24
CA LEU A 100 -9.55 -7.45 -3.59
C LEU A 100 -9.43 -8.65 -4.56
N ARG A 101 -8.89 -9.79 -4.10
CA ARG A 101 -8.80 -11.02 -4.91
C ARG A 101 -10.16 -11.63 -5.23
N HIS A 102 -11.12 -11.51 -4.31
CA HIS A 102 -12.48 -12.04 -4.49
C HIS A 102 -13.38 -11.09 -5.28
N ALA A 103 -13.04 -9.79 -5.34
CA ALA A 103 -13.75 -8.81 -6.14
C ALA A 103 -13.42 -8.87 -7.65
N VAL A 104 -12.35 -9.57 -8.05
CA VAL A 104 -12.06 -9.85 -9.47
C VAL A 104 -13.00 -10.95 -9.96
N VAL A 105 -14.21 -10.56 -10.35
CA VAL A 105 -15.11 -11.40 -11.15
C VAL A 105 -14.47 -11.56 -12.53
N PRO A 106 -14.10 -12.78 -12.99
CA PRO A 106 -13.66 -12.99 -14.37
C PRO A 106 -14.89 -12.89 -15.28
N GLY A 107 -15.25 -11.65 -15.62
CA GLY A 107 -16.37 -11.31 -16.47
C GLY A 107 -15.97 -11.33 -17.93
N ARG A 108 -16.21 -12.47 -18.59
CA ARG A 108 -16.40 -12.65 -20.04
C ARG A 108 -15.19 -12.32 -20.93
N ALA A 109 -14.29 -13.29 -21.06
CA ALA A 109 -13.60 -13.49 -22.33
C ALA A 109 -14.58 -14.15 -23.32
N ASP A 110 -14.63 -13.55 -24.50
CA ASP A 110 -15.57 -13.70 -25.61
C ASP A 110 -16.18 -15.08 -25.89
N ARG A 111 -17.49 -15.03 -26.20
CA ARG A 111 -18.22 -16.09 -26.89
C ARG A 111 -17.58 -16.34 -28.27
N PRO A 112 -17.49 -17.60 -28.74
CA PRO A 112 -16.97 -17.88 -30.06
C PRO A 112 -17.86 -17.25 -31.13
N THR A 113 -17.30 -16.37 -31.95
CA THR A 113 -17.95 -15.77 -33.12
C THR A 113 -18.18 -16.85 -34.16
N MET A 114 -19.31 -17.55 -34.08
CA MET A 114 -19.84 -18.34 -35.18
C MET A 114 -20.41 -17.39 -36.24
N THR A 115 -19.53 -16.78 -37.03
CA THR A 115 -19.93 -16.01 -38.22
C THR A 115 -18.96 -16.22 -39.38
N ASN A 116 -18.67 -17.48 -39.71
CA ASN A 116 -18.18 -17.78 -41.05
C ASN A 116 -18.77 -19.09 -41.55
N ALA A 117 -20.00 -19.00 -42.05
CA ALA A 117 -20.68 -20.08 -42.76
C ALA A 117 -21.44 -19.56 -43.98
N ARG A 118 -20.99 -18.45 -44.58
CA ARG A 118 -21.68 -17.80 -45.72
C ARG A 118 -20.78 -17.20 -46.80
N HIS A 119 -19.51 -17.62 -46.91
CA HIS A 119 -18.63 -17.09 -47.95
C HIS A 119 -17.93 -18.12 -48.85
N ASP A 120 -18.28 -19.42 -48.76
CA ASP A 120 -17.65 -20.46 -49.58
C ASP A 120 -18.67 -21.25 -50.43
N GLN A 121 -19.74 -20.59 -50.86
CA GLN A 121 -20.76 -21.21 -51.71
C GLN A 121 -20.93 -20.53 -53.07
N SER A 122 -20.05 -19.57 -53.41
CA SER A 122 -20.07 -18.89 -54.71
C SER A 122 -19.03 -19.38 -55.72
N ASP A 123 -18.15 -20.33 -55.36
CA ASP A 123 -17.05 -20.77 -56.25
C ASP A 123 -17.30 -22.13 -56.94
N LYS A 124 -18.57 -22.58 -57.01
CA LYS A 124 -18.95 -23.81 -57.74
C LYS A 124 -19.78 -23.57 -59.00
N SER A 125 -19.70 -22.38 -59.58
CA SER A 125 -20.39 -22.07 -60.83
C SER A 125 -19.58 -21.12 -61.71
N SER A 126 -18.45 -21.59 -62.24
CA SER A 126 -17.89 -21.13 -63.53
C SER A 126 -17.02 -22.22 -64.13
#